data_AF-A0A4P9ZL13-F1
#
_entry.id   AF-A0A4P9ZL13-F1
#
_cell.length_a   1.000
_cell.length_b   1.000
_cell.length_c   1.000
_cell.angle_alpha   90.00
_cell.angle_beta   90.00
_cell.angle_gamma   90.00
#
_symmetry.space_group_name_H-M   'P 1'
#
loop_
_entity.id
_entity.type
_entity.pdbx_description
1 polymer ?
#
loop_
_entity_poly.entity_id
_entity_poly.type
_entity_poly.pdbx_seq_one_letter_code
_entity_poly.pdbx_strand_id
1 'polypeptide(L)'
;MPNTTIAIWLYHNTPHMFPTPWAQYHCYGVPVAGGFRGSQGITAFISPSLNLPISPLFLPSQYCLGLQVGPYQLVCVYFPPCLPDESVISFLSSLPLTPATILCGDFNARLGPHTGDYVHNTHGHAFFE
;
A
#
# COMPACT_ATOMS: atom_id res chain seq x y z
N MET A 1 0.25 -18.50 -20.64
CA MET A 1 -0.79 -17.62 -20.04
C MET A 1 -0.13 -16.27 -19.85
N PRO A 2 -0.58 -15.17 -20.47
CA PRO A 2 -0.07 -13.85 -20.10
C PRO A 2 -0.45 -13.62 -18.63
N ASN A 3 0.53 -13.42 -17.77
CA ASN A 3 0.29 -13.31 -16.33
C ASN A 3 -0.62 -12.12 -16.07
N THR A 4 -1.81 -12.39 -15.55
CA THR A 4 -2.70 -11.38 -14.98
C THR A 4 -2.02 -10.86 -13.72
N THR A 5 -1.51 -9.64 -13.76
CA THR A 5 -0.66 -9.12 -12.68
C THR A 5 -1.02 -7.68 -12.36
N ILE A 6 -1.15 -7.42 -11.06
CA ILE A 6 -1.09 -6.08 -10.48
C ILE A 6 0.28 -6.00 -9.79
N ALA A 7 1.08 -5.01 -10.16
CA ALA A 7 2.35 -4.74 -9.50
C ALA A 7 2.21 -3.50 -8.61
N ILE A 8 2.76 -3.56 -7.40
CA ILE A 8 2.70 -2.46 -6.44
C ILE A 8 4.12 -1.96 -6.23
N TRP A 9 4.29 -0.64 -6.33
CA TRP A 9 5.56 0.02 -6.12
C TRP A 9 5.40 1.13 -5.09
N LEU A 10 6.32 1.17 -4.14
CA LEU A 10 6.40 2.23 -3.15
C LEU A 10 7.31 3.31 -3.70
N TYR A 11 6.73 4.46 -4.02
CA TYR A 11 7.41 5.50 -4.77
C TYR A 11 7.57 6.76 -3.95
N HIS A 12 8.79 7.28 -3.91
CA HIS A 12 9.14 8.40 -3.03
C HIS A 12 9.26 9.75 -3.74
N ASN A 13 9.19 9.90 -5.07
CA ASN A 13 9.19 11.27 -5.62
C ASN A 13 8.75 11.43 -7.09
N THR A 14 7.92 12.45 -7.33
CA THR A 14 7.52 13.12 -8.59
C THR A 14 6.17 12.72 -9.22
N PRO A 15 5.39 13.70 -9.73
CA PRO A 15 4.08 13.49 -10.36
C PRO A 15 4.18 13.00 -11.81
N HIS A 16 5.30 12.38 -12.17
CA HIS A 16 5.52 11.87 -13.51
C HIS A 16 5.07 10.42 -13.58
N MET A 17 4.20 10.12 -14.55
CA MET A 17 3.86 8.74 -14.87
C MET A 17 5.12 7.99 -15.27
N PHE A 18 5.22 6.74 -14.82
CA PHE A 18 6.30 5.87 -15.26
C PHE A 18 6.15 5.57 -16.75
N PRO A 19 7.25 5.39 -17.50
CA PRO A 19 7.19 5.07 -18.93
C PRO A 19 6.81 3.61 -19.15
N THR A 20 5.55 3.25 -18.90
CA THR A 20 5.02 1.89 -19.03
C THR A 20 3.64 1.91 -19.71
N PRO A 21 3.30 0.90 -20.53
CA PRO A 21 1.96 0.76 -21.09
C PRO A 21 0.92 0.29 -20.05
N TRP A 22 1.33 0.00 -18.82
CA TRP A 22 0.44 -0.43 -17.75
C TRP A 22 -0.33 0.77 -17.20
N ALA A 23 -1.63 0.59 -16.92
CA ALA A 23 -2.41 1.65 -16.28
C ALA A 23 -1.88 1.88 -14.86
N GLN A 24 -1.86 3.15 -14.41
CA GLN A 24 -1.21 3.56 -13.18
C GLN A 24 -2.20 4.27 -12.27
N TYR A 25 -2.21 3.89 -10.99
CA TYR A 25 -2.98 4.53 -9.94
C TYR A 25 -2.03 4.95 -8.84
N HIS A 26 -2.15 6.19 -8.37
CA HIS A 26 -1.18 6.78 -7.47
C HIS A 26 -1.88 7.33 -6.23
N CYS A 27 -1.31 7.04 -5.07
CA CYS A 27 -1.42 7.86 -3.87
C CYS A 27 -0.07 8.57 -3.73
N TYR A 28 -0.01 9.86 -4.05
CA TYR A 28 1.26 10.58 -4.05
C TYR A 28 1.72 10.90 -2.63
N GLY A 29 3.01 10.68 -2.39
CA GLY A 29 3.62 10.96 -1.12
C GLY A 29 3.71 12.45 -0.77
N VAL A 30 3.83 12.76 0.52
CA VAL A 30 4.04 14.12 1.03
C VAL A 30 5.53 14.50 0.93
N PRO A 31 5.87 15.72 0.48
CA PRO A 31 7.24 16.22 0.52
C PRO A 31 7.84 16.19 1.93
N VAL A 32 9.08 15.73 2.07
CA VAL A 32 9.81 15.80 3.35
C VAL A 32 10.57 17.12 3.41
N ALA A 33 10.33 17.93 4.45
CA ALA A 33 11.03 19.20 4.65
C ALA A 33 12.56 19.02 4.67
N GLY A 34 13.26 19.77 3.84
CA GLY A 34 14.74 19.68 3.71
C GLY A 34 15.24 18.44 2.96
N GLY A 35 14.36 17.62 2.37
CA GLY A 35 14.73 16.45 1.58
C GLY A 35 14.48 16.63 0.08
N PHE A 36 15.29 15.96 -0.75
CA PHE A 36 15.03 15.78 -2.19
C PHE A 36 14.04 14.63 -2.49
N ARG A 37 13.32 14.15 -1.46
CA ARG A 37 12.44 12.97 -1.52
C ARG A 37 11.12 13.28 -0.82
N GLY A 38 10.02 12.87 -1.44
CA GLY A 38 8.74 12.69 -0.75
C GLY A 38 8.76 11.40 0.08
N SER A 39 7.72 11.21 0.86
CA SER A 39 7.49 10.00 1.68
C SER A 39 6.05 9.53 1.48
N GLN A 40 5.78 8.25 1.72
CA GLN A 40 4.41 7.70 1.77
C GLN A 40 3.72 7.46 0.42
N GLY A 41 4.42 7.59 -0.71
CA GLY A 41 3.81 7.38 -2.03
C GLY A 41 3.65 5.90 -2.40
N ILE A 42 2.50 5.57 -2.97
CA ILE A 42 2.15 4.22 -3.44
C ILE A 42 1.67 4.31 -4.88
N THR A 43 2.18 3.44 -5.75
CA THR A 43 1.72 3.30 -7.12
C THR A 43 1.32 1.86 -7.40
N ALA A 44 0.13 1.65 -7.97
CA ALA A 44 -0.29 0.37 -8.51
C ALA A 44 -0.24 0.40 -10.04
N PHE A 45 0.38 -0.62 -10.63
CA PHE A 45 0.45 -0.86 -12.06
C PHE A 45 -0.47 -2.03 -12.42
N ILE A 46 -1.32 -1.79 -13.40
CA ILE A 46 -2.26 -2.78 -13.90
C ILE A 46 -1.79 -3.28 -15.25
N SER A 47 -1.55 -4.59 -15.35
CA SER A 47 -1.25 -5.23 -16.62
C SER A 47 -2.41 -5.04 -17.62
N PRO A 48 -2.13 -4.67 -18.88
CA PRO A 48 -3.15 -4.63 -19.94
C PRO A 48 -3.87 -5.96 -20.18
N SER A 49 -3.30 -7.09 -19.72
CA SER A 49 -3.94 -8.40 -19.79
C SER A 49 -4.98 -8.65 -18.71
N LEU A 50 -5.10 -7.79 -17.68
CA LEU A 50 -6.10 -7.94 -16.63
C LEU A 50 -7.49 -7.59 -17.16
N ASN A 51 -8.31 -8.61 -17.36
CA ASN A 51 -9.69 -8.45 -17.84
C ASN A 51 -10.69 -8.34 -16.69
N LEU A 52 -10.46 -7.41 -15.77
CA LEU A 52 -11.39 -7.04 -14.71
C LEU A 52 -11.63 -5.53 -14.73
N PRO A 53 -12.85 -5.05 -14.42
CA PRO A 53 -13.10 -3.63 -14.29
C PRO A 53 -12.33 -3.08 -13.08
N ILE A 54 -11.74 -1.90 -13.22
CA ILE A 54 -10.95 -1.26 -12.17
C ILE A 54 -11.45 0.16 -11.95
N SER A 55 -11.65 0.52 -10.69
CA SER A 55 -11.94 1.90 -10.29
C SER A 55 -11.22 2.26 -9.00
N PRO A 56 -10.89 3.55 -8.78
CA PRO A 56 -10.37 4.02 -7.50
C PRO A 56 -11.37 3.74 -6.37
N LEU A 57 -10.86 3.23 -5.25
CA LEU A 57 -11.59 3.18 -3.98
C LEU A 57 -11.09 4.34 -3.11
N PHE A 58 -11.98 5.29 -2.80
CA PHE A 58 -11.64 6.44 -1.99
C PHE A 58 -11.46 6.03 -0.52
N LEU A 59 -10.22 6.08 -0.04
CA LEU A 59 -9.86 5.86 1.35
C LEU A 59 -9.30 7.18 1.91
N PRO A 60 -9.77 7.65 3.08
CA PRO A 60 -9.38 8.96 3.63
C PRO A 60 -8.02 8.89 4.33
N SER A 61 -6.96 8.50 3.62
CA SER A 61 -5.62 8.39 4.19
C SER A 61 -4.52 8.55 3.15
N GLN A 62 -3.42 9.18 3.57
CA GLN A 62 -2.18 9.29 2.80
C GLN A 62 -1.33 8.01 2.82
N TYR A 63 -1.66 7.05 3.70
CA TYR A 63 -0.89 5.82 3.87
C TYR A 63 -1.38 4.68 2.98
N CYS A 64 -2.41 4.90 2.15
CA CYS A 64 -2.94 3.82 1.32
C CYS A 64 -3.40 4.25 -0.07
N LEU A 65 -3.45 3.25 -0.95
CA LEU A 65 -4.06 3.31 -2.26
C LEU A 65 -5.12 2.21 -2.34
N GLY A 66 -6.37 2.60 -2.56
CA GLY A 66 -7.49 1.68 -2.70
C GLY A 66 -7.90 1.54 -4.17
N LEU A 67 -8.16 0.30 -4.61
CA LEU A 67 -8.75 0.00 -5.92
C LEU A 67 -9.86 -1.06 -5.77
N GLN A 68 -10.99 -0.85 -6.45
CA GLN A 68 -11.94 -1.92 -6.73
C GLN A 68 -11.47 -2.65 -7.99
N VAL A 69 -11.28 -3.97 -7.93
CA VAL A 69 -10.81 -4.81 -9.04
C VAL A 69 -11.79 -5.97 -9.23
N GLY A 70 -12.77 -5.77 -10.12
CA GLY A 70 -13.89 -6.71 -10.25
C GLY A 70 -14.60 -6.91 -8.91
N PRO A 71 -14.73 -8.16 -8.41
CA PRO A 71 -15.34 -8.43 -7.10
C PRO A 71 -14.41 -8.18 -5.92
N TYR A 72 -13.12 -7.89 -6.13
CA TYR A 72 -12.12 -7.74 -5.07
C TYR A 72 -11.85 -6.27 -4.75
N GLN A 73 -11.48 -6.01 -3.50
CA GLN A 73 -10.92 -4.75 -3.06
C GLN A 73 -9.42 -4.93 -2.88
N LEU A 74 -8.60 -4.13 -3.56
CA LEU A 74 -7.16 -4.07 -3.32
C LEU A 74 -6.88 -2.83 -2.48
N VAL A 75 -6.33 -3.04 -1.29
CA VAL A 75 -5.87 -1.96 -0.41
C VAL A 75 -4.37 -2.13 -0.23
N CYS A 76 -3.62 -1.21 -0.83
CA CYS A 76 -2.16 -1.15 -0.71
C CYS A 76 -1.81 -0.16 0.38
N VAL A 77 -0.97 -0.52 1.35
CA VAL A 77 -0.53 0.34 2.45
C VAL A 77 0.97 0.60 2.42
N TYR A 78 1.36 1.76 2.92
CA TYR A 78 2.75 2.08 3.22
C TYR A 78 2.83 2.95 4.48
N PHE A 79 3.29 2.35 5.58
CA PHE A 79 3.50 3.08 6.83
C PHE A 79 4.94 3.59 6.93
N PRO A 80 5.15 4.87 7.26
CA PRO A 80 6.47 5.35 7.64
C PRO A 80 7.06 4.53 8.80
N PRO A 81 8.37 4.24 8.80
CA PRO A 81 9.01 3.54 9.91
C PRO A 81 8.85 4.22 11.29
N CYS A 82 8.59 5.53 11.31
CA CYS A 82 8.42 6.33 12.51
C CYS A 82 6.96 6.67 12.85
N LEU A 83 5.98 6.06 12.15
CA LEU A 83 4.57 6.22 12.51
C LEU A 83 4.32 5.61 13.90
N PRO A 84 3.51 6.21 14.79
CA PRO A 84 3.19 5.59 16.07
C PRO A 84 2.29 4.36 15.91
N ASP A 85 2.48 3.34 16.77
CA ASP A 85 1.71 2.09 16.73
C ASP A 85 0.19 2.35 16.84
N GLU A 86 -0.24 3.27 17.73
CA GLU A 86 -1.64 3.67 17.87
C GLU A 86 -2.23 4.24 16.56
N SER A 87 -1.42 4.97 15.79
CA SER A 87 -1.84 5.50 14.49
C SER A 87 -1.97 4.39 13.45
N VAL A 88 -1.07 3.40 13.48
CA VAL A 88 -1.15 2.21 12.62
C VAL A 88 -2.41 1.41 12.94
N ILE A 89 -2.65 1.08 14.21
CA ILE A 89 -3.82 0.32 14.66
C ILE A 89 -5.10 1.08 14.30
N SER A 90 -5.19 2.36 14.68
CA SER A 90 -6.36 3.19 14.38
C SER A 90 -6.66 3.25 12.89
N PHE A 91 -5.63 3.41 12.05
CA PHE A 91 -5.79 3.40 10.61
C PHE A 91 -6.28 2.03 10.10
N LEU A 92 -5.65 0.92 10.50
CA LEU A 92 -6.06 -0.42 10.07
C LEU A 92 -7.49 -0.75 10.51
N SER A 93 -7.88 -0.38 11.73
CA SER A 93 -9.25 -0.55 12.24
C SER A 93 -10.28 0.31 11.51
N SER A 94 -9.86 1.44 10.92
CA SER A 94 -10.75 2.32 10.15
C SER A 94 -11.01 1.84 8.72
N LEU A 95 -10.21 0.89 8.21
CA LEU A 95 -10.35 0.41 6.85
C LEU A 95 -11.66 -0.36 6.68
N PRO A 96 -12.44 -0.10 5.60
CA PRO A 96 -13.67 -0.82 5.33
C PRO A 96 -13.38 -2.21 4.73
N LEU A 97 -12.66 -3.06 5.47
CA LEU A 97 -12.24 -4.37 5.02
C LEU A 97 -13.44 -5.32 4.88
N THR A 98 -13.52 -5.98 3.75
CA THR A 98 -14.48 -7.04 3.43
C THR A 98 -13.77 -8.38 3.27
N PRO A 99 -14.47 -9.54 3.30
CA PRO A 99 -13.85 -10.83 3.00
C PRO A 99 -13.20 -10.92 1.60
N ALA A 100 -13.57 -10.03 0.68
CA ALA A 100 -12.99 -9.92 -0.66
C ALA A 100 -11.82 -8.92 -0.74
N THR A 101 -11.33 -8.43 0.40
CA THR A 101 -10.24 -7.47 0.46
C THR A 101 -8.88 -8.17 0.46
N ILE A 102 -8.03 -7.78 -0.47
CA ILE A 102 -6.61 -8.07 -0.49
C ILE A 102 -5.89 -6.86 0.10
N LEU A 103 -5.44 -6.99 1.34
CA LEU A 103 -4.62 -6.00 2.03
C LEU A 103 -3.14 -6.36 1.84
N CYS A 104 -2.33 -5.42 1.34
CA CYS A 104 -0.92 -5.66 1.05
C CYS A 104 -0.10 -4.38 1.09
N GLY A 105 1.22 -4.48 0.99
CA GLY A 105 2.14 -3.34 0.97
C GLY A 105 3.25 -3.47 2.01
N ASP A 106 3.86 -2.35 2.38
CA ASP A 106 4.91 -2.30 3.40
C ASP A 106 4.38 -1.67 4.68
N PHE A 107 4.11 -2.53 5.65
CA PHE A 107 3.63 -2.14 6.96
C PHE A 107 4.75 -1.59 7.85
N ASN A 108 6.01 -1.67 7.43
CA ASN A 108 7.19 -1.43 8.28
C ASN A 108 7.10 -2.15 9.63
N ALA A 109 6.49 -3.34 9.62
CA ALA A 109 6.29 -4.21 10.76
C ALA A 109 7.24 -5.40 10.66
N ARG A 110 7.96 -5.68 11.73
CA ARG A 110 8.86 -6.83 11.88
C ARG A 110 8.20 -7.79 12.84
N LEU A 111 7.62 -8.85 12.30
CA LEU A 111 6.82 -9.83 13.06
C LEU A 111 7.69 -10.88 13.77
N GLY A 112 9.01 -10.80 13.63
CA GLY A 112 9.93 -11.70 14.32
C GLY A 112 9.67 -13.18 13.99
N PRO A 113 9.72 -14.07 14.99
CA PRO A 113 9.61 -15.52 14.78
C PRO A 113 8.31 -15.96 14.09
N HIS A 114 7.24 -15.15 14.14
CA HIS A 114 5.98 -15.45 13.44
C HIS A 114 6.13 -15.51 11.92
N THR A 115 7.12 -14.81 11.36
CA THR A 115 7.49 -14.88 9.94
C THR A 115 8.86 -15.52 9.71
N GLY A 116 9.43 -16.15 10.74
CA GLY A 116 10.80 -16.66 10.70
C GLY A 116 11.89 -15.59 10.65
N ASP A 117 11.55 -14.34 10.98
CA ASP A 117 12.51 -13.24 11.11
C ASP A 117 13.12 -13.26 12.53
N TYR A 118 14.40 -12.88 12.66
CA TYR A 118 15.03 -12.70 13.97
C TYR A 118 14.69 -11.33 14.57
N VAL A 119 14.38 -10.36 13.71
CA VAL A 119 14.12 -8.98 14.10
C VAL A 119 12.63 -8.78 14.38
N HIS A 120 12.32 -8.06 15.45
CA HIS A 120 10.97 -7.58 15.77
C HIS A 120 11.00 -6.07 16.03
N ASN A 121 9.85 -5.41 15.89
CA ASN A 121 9.66 -4.01 16.27
C ASN A 121 8.27 -3.80 16.87
N THR A 122 8.03 -2.64 17.47
CA THR A 122 6.76 -2.31 18.14
C THR A 122 5.57 -2.42 17.18
N HIS A 123 5.72 -1.94 15.94
CA HIS A 123 4.74 -2.14 14.89
C HIS A 123 4.37 -3.61 14.70
N GLY A 124 5.34 -4.53 14.67
CA GLY A 124 5.06 -5.95 14.51
C GLY A 124 4.32 -6.57 15.69
N HIS A 125 4.62 -6.12 16.91
CA HIS A 125 3.89 -6.57 18.11
C HIS A 125 2.43 -6.13 18.09
N ALA A 126 2.14 -4.92 17.60
CA ALA A 126 0.80 -4.36 17.49
C ALA A 126 -0.16 -5.16 16.59
N PHE A 127 0.33 -6.11 15.77
CA PHE A 127 -0.53 -6.99 14.95
C PHE A 127 -1.03 -8.21 15.71
N PHE A 128 -0.47 -8.49 16.89
CA PHE A 128 -0.77 -9.69 17.68
C PHE A 128 -1.46 -9.39 19.02
N GLU A 129 -1.65 -8.12 19.35
CA GLU A 129 -2.41 -7.64 20.52
C GLU A 129 -3.88 -7.39 20.16
#